data_AF-A0A7C7YVP5-F1
#
_entry.id   AF-A0A7C7YVP5-F1
#
_cell.length_a   1.000
_cell.length_b   1.000
_cell.length_c   1.000
_cell.angle_alpha   90.00
_cell.angle_beta   90.00
_cell.angle_gamma   90.00
#
_symmetry.space_group_name_H-M   'P 1'
#
loop_
_entity.id
_entity.type
_entity.pdbx_description
1 polymer ?
#
loop_
_entity_poly.entity_id
_entity_poly.type
_entity_poly.pdbx_seq_one_letter_code
_entity_poly.pdbx_strand_id
1 'polypeptide(L)'
;MSIPSSIRILAMVGLASACQVTPPPATFAGSIGRVRAAAPAHAREVSAMLDELLPEVLAVLPDSREGPLEIWVQDEPALYLFEGPAYAEADGFYSASHRRIHLRQNARSLRRTLAHELTHASLGPTWNRLPGSLEEGLCDLVSISLVPEEASSMRAGRFAAAAFATGGLELEVGVHLPQEASAREIDIRTSCQVRLLGDVSPTLAPARVFDVAAGLSTTRLSANDKKALYGLSLLLVERIASRVGIEGLHGLCLRAEREDLDKVPREWLLEAADLDCSDPQAWHRAIHASLGQEELRTILLLYPALLLDTAERLFGGTCSVGIDLSGTSPLRASVALFWSEAELELGLSLTLQGKNSPAREDLAPLARR
;
A
#
# COMPACT_ATOMS: atom_id res chain seq x y z
N MET A 1 -10.90 -50.04 30.49
CA MET A 1 -12.14 -49.29 30.21
C MET A 1 -11.93 -48.47 28.95
N SER A 2 -12.64 -48.80 27.87
CA SER A 2 -12.60 -48.05 26.61
C SER A 2 -13.46 -46.79 26.75
N ILE A 3 -12.88 -45.61 26.52
CA ILE A 3 -13.65 -44.37 26.47
C ILE A 3 -14.46 -44.41 25.17
N PRO A 4 -15.80 -44.27 25.22
CA PRO A 4 -16.65 -44.24 24.04
C PRO A 4 -16.13 -43.23 23.02
N SER A 5 -16.05 -43.64 21.75
CA SER A 5 -15.56 -42.81 20.63
C SER A 5 -16.32 -41.48 20.50
N SER A 6 -17.59 -41.44 20.90
CA SER A 6 -18.43 -40.23 20.97
C SER A 6 -17.96 -39.20 22.00
N ILE A 7 -17.38 -39.61 23.13
CA ILE A 7 -16.83 -38.69 24.15
C ILE A 7 -15.53 -38.03 23.66
N ARG A 8 -14.73 -38.76 22.85
CA ARG A 8 -13.49 -38.22 22.27
C ARG A 8 -13.74 -37.13 21.22
N ILE A 9 -14.80 -37.26 20.42
CA ILE A 9 -15.19 -36.24 19.42
C ILE A 9 -15.69 -34.98 20.11
N LEU A 10 -16.52 -35.10 21.17
CA LEU A 10 -17.03 -33.95 21.91
C LEU A 10 -15.91 -33.14 22.59
N ALA A 11 -14.92 -33.82 23.17
CA ALA A 11 -13.78 -33.17 23.80
C ALA A 11 -12.88 -32.42 22.81
N MET A 12 -12.67 -32.96 21.59
CA MET A 12 -11.87 -32.28 20.56
C MET A 12 -12.56 -31.03 19.99
N VAL A 13 -13.89 -31.05 19.82
CA VAL A 13 -14.64 -29.87 19.34
C VAL A 13 -14.61 -28.72 20.37
N GLY A 14 -14.68 -29.04 21.66
CA GLY A 14 -14.58 -28.04 22.74
C GLY A 14 -13.18 -27.41 22.87
N LEU A 15 -12.12 -28.19 22.63
CA LEU A 15 -10.74 -27.67 22.68
C LEU A 15 -10.40 -26.78 21.47
N ALA A 16 -10.94 -27.09 20.28
CA ALA A 16 -10.67 -26.30 19.08
C ALA A 16 -11.33 -24.90 19.12
N SER A 17 -12.49 -24.77 19.74
CA SER A 17 -13.17 -23.48 19.92
C SER A 17 -12.59 -22.64 21.05
N ALA A 18 -11.90 -23.26 22.01
CA ALA A 18 -11.19 -22.56 23.09
C ALA A 18 -9.96 -21.77 22.61
N CYS A 19 -9.52 -21.96 21.37
CA CYS A 19 -8.37 -21.24 20.80
C CYS A 19 -8.76 -19.96 20.05
N GLN A 20 -10.04 -19.66 19.83
CA GLN A 20 -10.45 -18.42 19.14
C GLN A 20 -10.33 -17.21 20.07
N VAL A 21 -10.00 -16.05 19.50
CA VAL A 21 -10.02 -14.79 20.26
C VAL A 21 -11.44 -14.52 20.75
N THR A 22 -11.57 -14.02 21.98
CA THR A 22 -12.88 -13.67 22.56
C THR A 22 -13.48 -12.51 21.76
N PRO A 23 -14.77 -12.55 21.39
CA PRO A 23 -15.42 -11.44 20.71
C PRO A 23 -15.31 -10.15 21.53
N PRO A 24 -15.10 -8.98 20.89
CA PRO A 24 -15.18 -7.71 21.59
C PRO A 24 -16.54 -7.53 22.30
N PRO A 25 -16.57 -6.92 23.51
CA PRO A 25 -17.72 -6.98 24.40
C PRO A 25 -18.90 -6.13 23.93
N ALA A 26 -18.66 -4.99 23.29
CA ALA A 26 -19.74 -4.16 22.77
C ALA A 26 -20.20 -4.70 21.42
N THR A 27 -21.51 -4.78 21.22
CA THR A 27 -22.12 -5.28 19.99
C THR A 27 -23.16 -4.29 19.50
N PHE A 28 -23.17 -4.03 18.20
CA PHE A 28 -24.21 -3.27 17.52
C PHE A 28 -24.67 -4.04 16.28
N ALA A 29 -25.99 -4.07 16.05
CA ALA A 29 -26.59 -4.70 14.87
C ALA A 29 -27.09 -3.60 13.94
N GLY A 30 -26.49 -3.50 12.76
CA GLY A 30 -26.88 -2.59 11.68
C GLY A 30 -27.91 -3.24 10.74
N SER A 31 -28.14 -2.62 9.60
CA SER A 31 -29.06 -3.16 8.58
C SER A 31 -28.42 -4.32 7.80
N ILE A 32 -27.11 -4.27 7.59
CA ILE A 32 -26.36 -5.23 6.77
C ILE A 32 -25.71 -6.35 7.60
N GLY A 33 -25.40 -6.08 8.87
CA GLY A 33 -24.64 -7.03 9.66
C GLY A 33 -24.48 -6.65 11.13
N ARG A 34 -23.48 -7.25 11.76
CA ARG A 34 -23.17 -7.04 13.17
C ARG A 34 -21.74 -6.57 13.33
N VAL A 35 -21.55 -5.53 14.13
CA VAL A 35 -20.23 -5.01 14.48
C VAL A 35 -19.98 -5.21 15.97
N ARG A 36 -18.77 -5.64 16.30
CA ARG A 36 -18.27 -5.77 17.68
C ARG A 36 -17.04 -4.92 17.88
N ALA A 37 -16.96 -4.21 18.99
CA ALA A 37 -15.81 -3.40 19.37
C ALA A 37 -15.61 -3.39 20.89
N ALA A 38 -14.52 -2.77 21.36
CA ALA A 38 -14.31 -2.53 22.79
C ALA A 38 -15.37 -1.57 23.39
N ALA A 39 -15.80 -0.56 22.61
CA ALA A 39 -16.74 0.47 23.04
C ALA A 39 -18.01 0.52 22.16
N PRO A 40 -19.21 0.77 22.74
CA PRO A 40 -20.46 0.86 21.96
C PRO A 40 -20.48 1.96 20.90
N ALA A 41 -19.81 3.09 21.15
CA ALA A 41 -19.74 4.19 20.19
C ALA A 41 -18.98 3.77 18.91
N HIS A 42 -17.85 3.09 19.08
CA HIS A 42 -17.03 2.62 17.96
C HIS A 42 -17.73 1.51 17.16
N ALA A 43 -18.46 0.60 17.82
CA ALA A 43 -19.27 -0.41 17.14
C ALA A 43 -20.38 0.23 16.27
N ARG A 44 -20.99 1.33 16.73
CA ARG A 44 -21.98 2.10 15.95
C ARG A 44 -21.34 2.81 14.76
N GLU A 45 -20.21 3.46 14.98
CA GLU A 45 -19.46 4.16 13.94
C GLU A 45 -19.11 3.24 12.78
N VAL A 46 -18.49 2.09 13.07
CA VAL A 46 -18.11 1.10 12.05
C VAL A 46 -19.34 0.44 11.40
N SER A 47 -20.44 0.28 12.13
CA SER A 47 -21.70 -0.19 11.53
C SER A 47 -22.26 0.81 10.52
N ALA A 48 -22.17 2.10 10.79
CA ALA A 48 -22.58 3.13 9.83
C ALA A 48 -21.67 3.10 8.58
N MET A 49 -20.36 2.92 8.76
CA MET A 49 -19.43 2.74 7.64
C MET A 49 -19.78 1.49 6.81
N LEU A 50 -20.14 0.37 7.45
CA LEU A 50 -20.58 -0.84 6.76
C LEU A 50 -21.84 -0.61 5.92
N ASP A 51 -22.85 0.02 6.53
CA ASP A 51 -24.13 0.29 5.88
C ASP A 51 -23.97 1.22 4.65
N GLU A 52 -22.95 2.09 4.66
CA GLU A 52 -22.60 2.96 3.55
C GLU A 52 -21.72 2.26 2.48
N LEU A 53 -20.65 1.57 2.90
CA LEU A 53 -19.64 1.05 1.97
C LEU A 53 -20.07 -0.22 1.24
N LEU A 54 -20.80 -1.14 1.89
CA LEU A 54 -21.13 -2.41 1.23
C LEU A 54 -21.93 -2.20 -0.06
N PRO A 55 -23.01 -1.39 -0.11
CA PRO A 55 -23.73 -1.13 -1.36
C PRO A 55 -22.83 -0.60 -2.48
N GLU A 56 -21.89 0.29 -2.16
CA GLU A 56 -20.94 0.85 -3.13
C GLU A 56 -19.94 -0.22 -3.63
N VAL A 57 -19.43 -1.08 -2.74
CA VAL A 57 -18.59 -2.22 -3.14
C VAL A 57 -19.36 -3.16 -4.08
N LEU A 58 -20.60 -3.50 -3.74
CA LEU A 58 -21.43 -4.38 -4.57
C LEU A 58 -21.74 -3.77 -5.94
N ALA A 59 -21.92 -2.45 -6.01
CA ALA A 59 -22.19 -1.73 -7.26
C ALA A 59 -20.98 -1.71 -8.21
N VAL A 60 -19.76 -1.63 -7.68
CA VAL A 60 -18.51 -1.59 -8.47
C VAL A 60 -18.04 -2.97 -8.89
N LEU A 61 -18.42 -4.03 -8.17
CA LEU A 61 -17.87 -5.37 -8.34
C LEU A 61 -18.85 -6.33 -9.05
N PRO A 62 -18.57 -6.76 -10.30
CA PRO A 62 -19.32 -7.81 -10.98
C PRO A 62 -19.33 -9.14 -10.21
N ASP A 63 -20.38 -9.95 -10.36
CA ASP A 63 -20.55 -11.22 -9.61
C ASP A 63 -20.31 -11.04 -8.10
N SER A 64 -20.72 -9.91 -7.54
CA SER A 64 -20.60 -9.67 -6.11
C SER A 64 -21.69 -10.42 -5.33
N ARG A 65 -21.39 -10.74 -4.08
CA ARG A 65 -22.27 -11.46 -3.17
C ARG A 65 -22.59 -10.63 -1.96
N GLU A 66 -23.87 -10.65 -1.63
CA GLU A 66 -24.37 -10.18 -0.34
C GLU A 66 -24.47 -11.34 0.65
N GLY A 67 -24.32 -11.03 1.93
CA GLY A 67 -24.78 -11.89 2.99
C GLY A 67 -24.41 -11.36 4.36
N PRO A 68 -24.87 -12.02 5.43
CA PRO A 68 -24.61 -11.55 6.78
C PRO A 68 -23.11 -11.54 7.05
N LEU A 69 -22.61 -10.37 7.48
CA LEU A 69 -21.24 -10.15 7.88
C LEU A 69 -21.15 -9.80 9.36
N GLU A 70 -20.11 -10.34 10.00
CA GLU A 70 -19.70 -9.92 11.33
C GLU A 70 -18.37 -9.16 11.23
N ILE A 71 -18.27 -8.00 11.86
CA ILE A 71 -17.04 -7.19 11.89
C ILE A 71 -16.56 -7.11 13.33
N TRP A 72 -15.29 -7.44 13.57
CA TRP A 72 -14.64 -7.33 14.86
C TRP A 72 -13.58 -6.24 14.81
N VAL A 73 -13.73 -5.22 15.64
CA VAL A 73 -12.76 -4.15 15.82
C VAL A 73 -11.95 -4.43 17.09
N GLN A 74 -10.63 -4.54 16.92
CA GLN A 74 -9.69 -5.03 17.93
C GLN A 74 -8.47 -4.11 18.02
N ASP A 75 -7.75 -4.14 19.15
CA ASP A 75 -6.46 -3.45 19.29
C ASP A 75 -5.42 -4.03 18.32
N GLU A 76 -5.39 -5.35 18.23
CA GLU A 76 -4.61 -6.15 17.28
C GLU A 76 -5.54 -7.18 16.61
N PRO A 77 -5.70 -7.16 15.28
CA PRO A 77 -6.51 -8.15 14.58
C PRO A 77 -5.98 -9.56 14.80
N ALA A 78 -6.83 -10.45 15.32
CA ALA A 78 -6.46 -11.84 15.55
C ALA A 78 -7.68 -12.76 15.49
N LEU A 79 -7.50 -13.92 14.85
CA LEU A 79 -8.52 -14.97 14.76
C LEU A 79 -8.39 -16.00 15.89
N TYR A 80 -7.15 -16.41 16.20
CA TYR A 80 -6.83 -17.36 17.26
C TYR A 80 -5.85 -16.78 18.29
N LEU A 81 -5.99 -17.20 19.55
CA LEU A 81 -5.20 -16.73 20.71
C LEU A 81 -3.70 -17.05 20.60
N PHE A 82 -3.34 -18.12 19.88
CA PHE A 82 -1.98 -18.64 19.80
C PHE A 82 -1.39 -18.58 18.40
N GLU A 83 -2.06 -17.91 17.46
CA GLU A 83 -1.52 -17.76 16.11
C GLU A 83 -0.32 -16.83 16.09
N GLY A 84 0.65 -17.15 15.22
CA GLY A 84 1.87 -16.39 15.05
C GLY A 84 1.63 -14.99 14.46
N PRO A 85 2.71 -14.21 14.28
CA PRO A 85 2.66 -12.78 13.92
C PRO A 85 2.10 -12.46 12.52
N ALA A 86 1.50 -13.44 11.82
CA ALA A 86 1.06 -13.29 10.44
C ALA A 86 0.04 -12.16 10.24
N TYR A 87 -0.75 -11.84 11.26
CA TYR A 87 -1.75 -10.76 11.25
C TYR A 87 -1.33 -9.52 12.05
N ALA A 88 -0.21 -9.59 12.78
CA ALA A 88 0.22 -8.52 13.68
C ALA A 88 0.56 -7.21 12.95
N GLU A 89 0.92 -7.29 11.67
CA GLU A 89 1.22 -6.13 10.82
C GLU A 89 0.04 -5.67 9.96
N ALA A 90 -1.07 -6.40 9.95
CA ALA A 90 -2.23 -6.05 9.15
C ALA A 90 -3.11 -5.03 9.89
N ASP A 91 -3.68 -4.09 9.13
CA ASP A 91 -4.73 -3.20 9.62
C ASP A 91 -6.10 -3.88 9.64
N GLY A 92 -6.28 -4.93 8.83
CA GLY A 92 -7.48 -5.75 8.79
C GLY A 92 -7.24 -7.04 8.01
N PHE A 93 -8.20 -7.97 8.12
CA PHE A 93 -8.27 -9.15 7.26
C PHE A 93 -9.70 -9.73 7.25
N TYR A 94 -10.07 -10.38 6.16
CA TYR A 94 -11.28 -11.17 6.04
C TYR A 94 -11.02 -12.67 6.28
N SER A 95 -11.83 -13.29 7.15
CA SER A 95 -11.85 -14.73 7.38
C SER A 95 -13.05 -15.36 6.67
N ALA A 96 -12.80 -15.99 5.51
CA ALA A 96 -13.84 -16.65 4.72
C ALA A 96 -14.55 -17.79 5.48
N SER A 97 -13.82 -18.57 6.29
CA SER A 97 -14.37 -19.68 7.07
C SER A 97 -15.34 -19.23 8.16
N HIS A 98 -15.15 -18.02 8.70
CA HIS A 98 -16.02 -17.43 9.73
C HIS A 98 -16.96 -16.36 9.18
N ARG A 99 -16.84 -16.01 7.89
CA ARG A 99 -17.53 -14.89 7.25
C ARG A 99 -17.42 -13.60 8.07
N ARG A 100 -16.19 -13.30 8.50
CA ARG A 100 -15.91 -12.25 9.48
C ARG A 100 -14.77 -11.37 9.02
N ILE A 101 -14.93 -10.06 9.17
CA ILE A 101 -13.86 -9.08 8.97
C ILE A 101 -13.28 -8.71 10.32
N HIS A 102 -11.97 -8.68 10.43
CA HIS A 102 -11.23 -8.18 11.59
C HIS A 102 -10.56 -6.86 11.22
N LEU A 103 -10.70 -5.84 12.05
CA LEU A 103 -10.14 -4.52 11.85
C LEU A 103 -9.35 -4.08 13.08
N ARG A 104 -8.26 -3.36 12.85
CA ARG A 104 -7.49 -2.67 13.89
C ARG A 104 -8.16 -1.35 14.22
N GLN A 105 -8.51 -1.13 15.49
CA GLN A 105 -9.22 0.09 15.92
C GLN A 105 -8.45 1.38 15.62
N ASN A 106 -7.11 1.30 15.64
CA ASN A 106 -6.20 2.42 15.40
C ASN A 106 -5.56 2.35 14.00
N ALA A 107 -6.19 1.64 13.06
CA ALA A 107 -5.77 1.67 11.67
C ALA A 107 -5.74 3.13 11.18
N ARG A 108 -4.75 3.47 10.35
CA ARG A 108 -4.58 4.84 9.84
C ARG A 108 -5.86 5.37 9.17
N SER A 109 -6.54 4.50 8.41
CA SER A 109 -7.87 4.76 7.88
C SER A 109 -8.72 3.50 8.00
N LEU A 110 -9.58 3.48 9.02
CA LEU A 110 -10.49 2.37 9.28
C LEU A 110 -11.48 2.16 8.13
N ARG A 111 -11.97 3.27 7.54
CA ARG A 111 -12.91 3.26 6.42
C ARG A 111 -12.32 2.59 5.18
N ARG A 112 -11.10 2.99 4.79
CA ARG A 112 -10.38 2.40 3.66
C ARG A 112 -10.09 0.91 3.88
N THR A 113 -9.59 0.55 5.07
CA THR A 113 -9.35 -0.86 5.41
C THR A 113 -10.65 -1.67 5.36
N LEU A 114 -11.77 -1.12 5.85
CA LEU A 114 -13.07 -1.79 5.74
C LEU A 114 -13.49 -1.97 4.27
N ALA A 115 -13.34 -0.96 3.41
CA ALA A 115 -13.65 -1.09 1.99
C ALA A 115 -12.82 -2.20 1.30
N HIS A 116 -11.53 -2.31 1.64
CA HIS A 116 -10.66 -3.40 1.19
C HIS A 116 -11.20 -4.77 1.60
N GLU A 117 -11.46 -4.96 2.89
CA GLU A 117 -11.92 -6.26 3.41
C GLU A 117 -13.34 -6.62 2.96
N LEU A 118 -14.21 -5.63 2.75
CA LEU A 118 -15.52 -5.84 2.14
C LEU A 118 -15.40 -6.36 0.72
N THR A 119 -14.41 -5.88 -0.04
CA THR A 119 -14.16 -6.39 -1.39
C THR A 119 -13.87 -7.89 -1.33
N HIS A 120 -12.94 -8.35 -0.47
CA HIS A 120 -12.70 -9.79 -0.26
C HIS A 120 -13.97 -10.55 0.13
N ALA A 121 -14.76 -10.01 1.06
CA ALA A 121 -15.97 -10.65 1.55
C ALA A 121 -17.08 -10.78 0.49
N SER A 122 -17.07 -9.89 -0.51
CA SER A 122 -18.10 -9.79 -1.54
C SER A 122 -17.76 -10.48 -2.85
N LEU A 123 -16.55 -11.00 -3.06
CA LEU A 123 -16.20 -11.71 -4.31
C LEU A 123 -17.05 -12.98 -4.51
N GLY A 124 -17.72 -13.08 -5.67
CA GLY A 124 -18.37 -14.29 -6.16
C GLY A 124 -17.40 -15.37 -6.65
N PRO A 125 -17.88 -16.57 -7.02
CA PRO A 125 -17.03 -17.71 -7.35
C PRO A 125 -16.20 -17.50 -8.59
N THR A 126 -16.69 -16.70 -9.53
CA THR A 126 -15.99 -16.49 -10.79
C THR A 126 -14.64 -15.80 -10.55
N TRP A 127 -14.54 -14.97 -9.51
CA TRP A 127 -13.29 -14.34 -9.06
C TRP A 127 -12.27 -15.34 -8.50
N ASN A 128 -12.66 -16.57 -8.15
CA ASN A 128 -11.70 -17.59 -7.73
C ASN A 128 -10.69 -17.94 -8.83
N ARG A 129 -10.95 -17.55 -10.09
CA ARG A 129 -10.00 -17.69 -11.20
C ARG A 129 -8.90 -16.62 -11.18
N LEU A 130 -9.06 -15.54 -10.43
CA LEU A 130 -8.03 -14.52 -10.28
C LEU A 130 -6.88 -15.07 -9.40
N PRO A 131 -5.60 -14.83 -9.76
CA PRO A 131 -4.47 -15.12 -8.87
C PRO A 131 -4.59 -14.36 -7.54
N GLY A 132 -4.22 -14.98 -6.43
CA GLY A 132 -4.48 -14.42 -5.09
C GLY A 132 -3.79 -13.08 -4.82
N SER A 133 -2.59 -12.83 -5.36
CA SER A 133 -1.99 -11.49 -5.25
C SER A 133 -2.77 -10.45 -6.06
N LEU A 134 -3.39 -10.81 -7.19
CA LEU A 134 -4.18 -9.87 -7.98
C LEU A 134 -5.56 -9.60 -7.36
N GLU A 135 -6.10 -10.55 -6.59
CA GLU A 135 -7.25 -10.29 -5.72
C GLU A 135 -6.97 -9.14 -4.74
N GLU A 136 -5.79 -9.10 -4.15
CA GLU A 136 -5.35 -8.00 -3.27
C GLU A 136 -5.21 -6.68 -4.02
N GLY A 137 -4.70 -6.73 -5.26
CA GLY A 137 -4.66 -5.55 -6.13
C GLY A 137 -6.05 -5.01 -6.49
N LEU A 138 -7.03 -5.90 -6.66
CA LEU A 138 -8.44 -5.53 -6.88
C LEU A 138 -9.06 -4.92 -5.63
N CYS A 139 -8.82 -5.50 -4.45
CA CYS A 139 -9.29 -4.96 -3.18
C CYS A 139 -8.69 -3.57 -2.91
N ASP A 140 -7.39 -3.42 -3.17
CA ASP A 140 -6.70 -2.12 -3.11
C ASP A 140 -7.36 -1.12 -4.07
N LEU A 141 -7.57 -1.48 -5.35
CA LEU A 141 -8.20 -0.61 -6.36
C LEU A 141 -9.61 -0.16 -5.96
N VAL A 142 -10.47 -1.08 -5.51
CA VAL A 142 -11.83 -0.75 -5.07
C VAL A 142 -11.79 0.17 -3.86
N SER A 143 -10.94 -0.11 -2.86
CA SER A 143 -10.82 0.74 -1.67
C SER A 143 -10.35 2.17 -2.01
N ILE A 144 -9.43 2.31 -2.96
CA ILE A 144 -8.94 3.61 -3.48
C ILE A 144 -10.07 4.37 -4.17
N SER A 145 -10.90 3.68 -4.97
CA SER A 145 -12.02 4.29 -5.67
C SER A 145 -13.11 4.79 -4.72
N LEU A 146 -13.36 4.09 -3.61
CA LEU A 146 -14.44 4.40 -2.66
C LEU A 146 -14.02 5.36 -1.54
N VAL A 147 -12.71 5.52 -1.30
CA VAL A 147 -12.14 6.37 -0.25
C VAL A 147 -11.07 7.30 -0.85
N PRO A 148 -11.47 8.24 -1.72
CA PRO A 148 -10.54 9.05 -2.52
C PRO A 148 -9.62 9.94 -1.67
N GLU A 149 -10.03 10.33 -0.47
CA GLU A 149 -9.22 11.11 0.47
C GLU A 149 -7.95 10.38 0.94
N GLU A 150 -7.91 9.05 0.85
CA GLU A 150 -6.75 8.22 1.21
C GLU A 150 -6.02 7.63 -0.02
N ALA A 151 -6.56 7.85 -1.22
CA ALA A 151 -6.08 7.26 -2.47
C ALA A 151 -4.58 7.51 -2.69
N SER A 152 -4.17 8.77 -2.67
CA SER A 152 -2.78 9.16 -2.94
C SER A 152 -1.81 8.56 -1.94
N SER A 153 -2.16 8.50 -0.65
CA SER A 153 -1.26 7.93 0.35
C SER A 153 -1.12 6.42 0.22
N MET A 154 -2.19 5.73 -0.16
CA MET A 154 -2.17 4.29 -0.38
C MET A 154 -1.36 3.94 -1.63
N ARG A 155 -1.67 4.59 -2.76
CA ARG A 155 -0.95 4.44 -4.03
C ARG A 155 0.53 4.73 -3.86
N ALA A 156 0.89 5.84 -3.20
CA ALA A 156 2.27 6.19 -2.88
C ALA A 156 3.01 5.06 -2.14
N GLY A 157 2.41 4.52 -1.07
CA GLY A 157 3.01 3.43 -0.31
C GLY A 157 3.19 2.15 -1.14
N ARG A 158 2.17 1.78 -1.92
CA ARG A 158 2.17 0.59 -2.79
C ARG A 158 3.20 0.70 -3.92
N PHE A 159 3.18 1.81 -4.67
CA PHE A 159 4.08 2.02 -5.79
C PHE A 159 5.52 2.28 -5.36
N ALA A 160 5.77 2.94 -4.22
CA ALA A 160 7.12 3.03 -3.68
C ALA A 160 7.69 1.64 -3.35
N ALA A 161 6.89 0.77 -2.70
CA ALA A 161 7.32 -0.59 -2.41
C ALA A 161 7.60 -1.41 -3.68
N ALA A 162 6.74 -1.30 -4.69
CA ALA A 162 6.95 -1.95 -5.99
C ALA A 162 8.19 -1.40 -6.72
N ALA A 163 8.38 -0.08 -6.72
CA ALA A 163 9.52 0.59 -7.34
C ALA A 163 10.83 0.10 -6.70
N PHE A 164 10.94 0.13 -5.37
CA PHE A 164 12.13 -0.36 -4.66
C PHE A 164 12.44 -1.81 -4.94
N ALA A 165 11.42 -2.66 -5.05
CA ALA A 165 11.61 -4.07 -5.36
C ALA A 165 12.01 -4.33 -6.81
N THR A 166 11.76 -3.39 -7.74
CA THR A 166 12.00 -3.55 -9.19
C THR A 166 13.17 -2.73 -9.73
N GLY A 167 13.92 -2.04 -8.86
CA GLY A 167 15.12 -1.31 -9.28
C GLY A 167 15.27 0.08 -8.65
N GLY A 168 14.31 0.52 -7.85
CA GLY A 168 14.31 1.82 -7.20
C GLY A 168 13.25 2.76 -7.77
N LEU A 169 13.32 4.02 -7.41
CA LEU A 169 12.55 5.13 -7.99
C LEU A 169 13.53 6.25 -8.36
N GLU A 170 13.61 6.62 -9.62
CA GLU A 170 14.40 7.76 -10.08
C GLU A 170 13.57 9.05 -10.01
N LEU A 171 14.04 10.03 -9.24
CA LEU A 171 13.41 11.33 -9.04
C LEU A 171 14.40 12.43 -9.43
N GLU A 172 13.96 13.43 -10.19
CA GLU A 172 14.72 14.66 -10.34
C GLU A 172 14.26 15.68 -9.29
N VAL A 173 15.20 16.13 -8.47
CA VAL A 173 15.00 17.09 -7.38
C VAL A 173 15.72 18.38 -7.75
N GLY A 174 14.94 19.36 -8.19
CA GLY A 174 15.33 20.76 -8.32
C GLY A 174 15.27 21.47 -6.98
N VAL A 175 16.32 22.18 -6.60
CA VAL A 175 16.35 23.06 -5.44
C VAL A 175 16.47 24.49 -5.93
N HIS A 176 15.51 25.31 -5.54
CA HIS A 176 15.51 26.75 -5.79
C HIS A 176 15.94 27.47 -4.50
N LEU A 177 17.03 28.23 -4.59
CA LEU A 177 17.51 29.03 -3.46
C LEU A 177 16.94 30.45 -3.60
N PRO A 178 16.22 30.97 -2.58
CA PRO A 178 15.60 32.27 -2.65
C PRO A 178 16.67 33.37 -2.65
N GLN A 179 16.34 34.45 -3.35
CA GLN A 179 17.22 35.55 -3.71
C GLN A 179 17.51 36.51 -2.53
N GLU A 180 17.97 36.02 -1.38
CA GLU A 180 18.19 36.87 -0.19
C GLU A 180 19.65 37.26 0.08
N ALA A 181 20.59 36.95 -0.81
CA ALA A 181 22.03 37.17 -0.53
C ALA A 181 22.85 37.93 -1.60
N SER A 182 22.27 38.41 -2.71
CA SER A 182 23.06 39.17 -3.69
C SER A 182 22.29 40.31 -4.35
N ALA A 183 22.93 41.48 -4.45
CA ALA A 183 22.42 42.69 -5.11
C ALA A 183 22.30 42.55 -6.65
N ARG A 184 22.33 41.33 -7.19
CA ARG A 184 22.20 41.03 -8.61
C ARG A 184 21.07 40.00 -8.80
N GLU A 185 20.23 40.24 -9.81
CA GLU A 185 19.18 39.35 -10.28
C GLU A 185 19.76 38.07 -10.88
N ILE A 186 20.15 37.12 -10.04
CA ILE A 186 20.60 35.80 -10.48
C ILE A 186 19.70 34.76 -9.79
N ASP A 187 18.84 34.12 -10.59
CA ASP A 187 18.11 32.90 -10.22
C ASP A 187 19.08 31.72 -10.32
N ILE A 188 19.41 31.11 -9.18
CA ILE A 188 20.26 29.91 -9.14
C ILE A 188 19.35 28.70 -8.99
N ARG A 189 19.22 27.94 -10.08
CA ARG A 189 18.57 26.63 -10.09
C ARG A 189 19.62 25.54 -10.06
N THR A 190 19.53 24.65 -9.08
CA THR A 190 20.35 23.43 -9.05
C THR A 190 19.40 22.24 -9.10
N SER A 191 19.54 21.35 -10.08
CA SER A 191 18.83 20.06 -10.06
C SER A 191 19.79 18.90 -9.83
N CYS A 192 19.28 17.86 -9.20
CA CYS A 192 20.00 16.60 -9.04
C CYS A 192 19.05 15.44 -9.34
N GLN A 193 19.60 14.35 -9.88
CA GLN A 193 18.87 13.10 -9.99
C GLN A 193 19.16 12.26 -8.75
N VAL A 194 18.10 11.89 -8.05
CA VAL A 194 18.14 11.01 -6.88
C VAL A 194 17.52 9.69 -7.29
N ARG A 195 18.29 8.61 -7.16
CA ARG A 195 17.74 7.26 -7.24
C ARG A 195 17.45 6.76 -5.83
N LEU A 196 16.18 6.60 -5.52
CA LEU A 196 15.74 5.95 -4.29
C LEU A 196 15.93 4.44 -4.46
N LEU A 197 16.78 3.85 -3.62
CA LEU A 197 16.94 2.42 -3.51
C LEU A 197 16.39 1.99 -2.15
N GLY A 198 15.54 0.96 -2.13
CA GLY A 198 15.16 0.34 -0.87
C GLY A 198 16.25 -0.62 -0.38
N ASP A 199 16.24 -0.94 0.91
CA ASP A 199 17.13 -1.95 1.53
C ASP A 199 16.83 -3.40 1.07
N VAL A 200 16.05 -3.57 0.01
CA VAL A 200 15.55 -4.87 -0.44
C VAL A 200 16.60 -5.53 -1.33
N SER A 201 17.24 -6.58 -0.80
CA SER A 201 18.17 -7.44 -1.52
C SER A 201 17.54 -8.83 -1.72
N PRO A 202 17.59 -9.48 -2.91
CA PRO A 202 17.76 -8.96 -4.28
C PRO A 202 16.43 -8.46 -4.89
N THR A 203 16.52 -7.86 -6.09
CA THR A 203 15.37 -7.42 -6.91
C THR A 203 14.32 -8.51 -7.06
N LEU A 204 13.06 -8.17 -6.75
CA LEU A 204 11.92 -9.06 -6.88
C LEU A 204 11.54 -9.16 -8.37
N ALA A 205 11.53 -10.38 -8.93
CA ALA A 205 11.04 -10.58 -10.29
C ALA A 205 9.52 -10.26 -10.35
N PRO A 206 9.06 -9.32 -11.20
CA PRO A 206 7.65 -8.91 -11.22
C PRO A 206 6.67 -10.06 -11.48
N ALA A 207 7.09 -11.05 -12.26
CA ALA A 207 6.30 -12.24 -12.56
C ALA A 207 5.85 -13.03 -11.31
N ARG A 208 6.51 -12.86 -10.16
CA ARG A 208 6.12 -13.51 -8.91
C ARG A 208 4.72 -13.10 -8.43
N VAL A 209 4.16 -11.99 -8.92
CA VAL A 209 2.77 -11.59 -8.64
C VAL A 209 1.75 -12.66 -9.06
N PHE A 210 2.07 -13.49 -10.04
CA PHE A 210 1.19 -14.57 -10.49
C PHE A 210 1.33 -15.86 -9.66
N ASP A 211 2.48 -16.07 -9.04
CA ASP A 211 2.82 -17.33 -8.37
C ASP A 211 2.42 -17.37 -6.89
N VAL A 212 2.19 -16.21 -6.29
CA VAL A 212 1.95 -16.07 -4.85
C VAL A 212 0.47 -15.82 -4.60
N ALA A 213 -0.10 -16.55 -3.63
CA ALA A 213 -1.32 -16.13 -2.95
C ALA A 213 -0.93 -15.21 -1.78
N ALA A 214 -0.56 -13.95 -2.07
CA ALA A 214 0.07 -13.07 -1.09
C ALA A 214 -0.84 -12.78 0.13
N GLY A 215 -2.16 -12.85 -0.04
CA GLY A 215 -3.15 -12.74 1.05
C GLY A 215 -3.26 -13.94 1.98
N LEU A 216 -2.59 -15.07 1.68
CA LEU A 216 -2.56 -16.22 2.58
C LEU A 216 -1.40 -16.07 3.59
N SER A 217 -1.76 -16.12 4.87
CA SER A 217 -0.87 -16.07 6.04
C SER A 217 0.20 -17.18 6.07
N THR A 218 0.11 -18.17 5.17
CA THR A 218 1.02 -19.30 5.05
C THR A 218 2.28 -19.01 4.24
N THR A 219 2.36 -17.85 3.57
CA THR A 219 3.53 -17.50 2.74
C THR A 219 4.71 -17.06 3.61
N ARG A 220 5.87 -17.70 3.45
CA ARG A 220 7.15 -17.35 4.12
C ARG A 220 7.80 -16.06 3.56
N LEU A 221 6.99 -15.17 3.00
CA LEU A 221 7.47 -13.92 2.43
C LEU A 221 7.83 -12.94 3.53
N SER A 222 8.89 -12.18 3.31
CA SER A 222 9.20 -11.04 4.16
C SER A 222 8.09 -9.99 4.07
N ALA A 223 7.93 -9.15 5.10
CA ALA A 223 6.97 -8.05 5.07
C ALA A 223 7.20 -7.11 3.87
N ASN A 224 8.46 -6.89 3.50
CA ASN A 224 8.82 -6.06 2.35
C ASN A 224 8.43 -6.71 1.01
N ASP A 225 8.65 -8.02 0.85
CA ASP A 225 8.22 -8.74 -0.36
C ASP A 225 6.69 -8.71 -0.52
N LYS A 226 5.95 -8.86 0.59
CA LYS A 226 4.47 -8.77 0.56
C LYS A 226 4.03 -7.38 0.10
N LYS A 227 4.59 -6.32 0.69
CA LYS A 227 4.29 -4.93 0.29
C LYS A 227 4.61 -4.66 -1.17
N ALA A 228 5.75 -5.17 -1.66
CA ALA A 228 6.15 -5.04 -3.05
C ALA A 228 5.20 -5.78 -4.00
N LEU A 229 4.83 -7.04 -3.68
CA LEU A 229 3.88 -7.82 -4.47
C LEU A 229 2.51 -7.14 -4.52
N TYR A 230 2.01 -6.61 -3.40
CA TYR A 230 0.76 -5.84 -3.38
C TYR A 230 0.85 -4.60 -4.27
N GLY A 231 1.99 -3.89 -4.27
CA GLY A 231 2.19 -2.76 -5.18
C GLY A 231 2.21 -3.16 -6.67
N LEU A 232 2.83 -4.28 -7.01
CA LEU A 232 2.84 -4.82 -8.37
C LEU A 232 1.45 -5.32 -8.80
N SER A 233 0.69 -5.91 -7.87
CA SER A 233 -0.68 -6.32 -8.09
C SER A 233 -1.59 -5.13 -8.38
N LEU A 234 -1.51 -4.09 -7.55
CA LEU A 234 -2.28 -2.86 -7.75
C LEU A 234 -1.98 -2.25 -9.11
N LEU A 235 -0.68 -2.13 -9.48
CA LEU A 235 -0.29 -1.62 -10.80
C LEU A 235 -0.95 -2.42 -11.93
N LEU A 236 -0.86 -3.75 -11.89
CA LEU A 236 -1.40 -4.59 -12.95
C LEU A 236 -2.93 -4.47 -13.04
N VAL A 237 -3.63 -4.54 -11.90
CA VAL A 237 -5.09 -4.47 -11.85
C VAL A 237 -5.59 -3.09 -12.29
N GLU A 238 -4.95 -2.01 -11.86
CA GLU A 238 -5.28 -0.66 -12.28
C GLU A 238 -5.07 -0.45 -13.79
N ARG A 239 -3.99 -0.98 -14.35
CA ARG A 239 -3.75 -0.91 -15.80
C ARG A 239 -4.80 -1.68 -16.60
N ILE A 240 -5.21 -2.86 -16.14
CA ILE A 240 -6.32 -3.58 -16.76
C ILE A 240 -7.61 -2.77 -16.64
N ALA A 241 -7.95 -2.30 -15.44
CA ALA A 241 -9.19 -1.56 -15.19
C ALA A 241 -9.28 -0.26 -16.00
N SER A 242 -8.18 0.50 -16.12
CA SER A 242 -8.13 1.71 -16.95
C SER A 242 -8.29 1.46 -18.45
N ARG A 243 -7.96 0.26 -18.93
CA ARG A 243 -8.05 -0.10 -20.37
C ARG A 243 -9.37 -0.77 -20.73
N VAL A 244 -9.85 -1.69 -19.89
CA VAL A 244 -11.00 -2.55 -20.19
C VAL A 244 -12.05 -2.60 -19.07
N GLY A 245 -11.89 -1.80 -18.01
CA GLY A 245 -12.79 -1.81 -16.85
C GLY A 245 -12.58 -2.99 -15.91
N ILE A 246 -13.20 -2.92 -14.73
CA ILE A 246 -13.27 -4.06 -13.79
C ILE A 246 -14.06 -5.20 -14.43
N GLU A 247 -15.06 -4.89 -15.25
CA GLU A 247 -15.83 -5.82 -16.07
C GLU A 247 -14.96 -6.56 -17.08
N GLY A 248 -13.96 -5.90 -17.67
CA GLY A 248 -12.99 -6.55 -18.56
C GLY A 248 -12.11 -7.56 -17.81
N LEU A 249 -11.63 -7.19 -16.61
CA LEU A 249 -10.90 -8.11 -15.73
C LEU A 249 -11.77 -9.31 -15.30
N HIS A 250 -13.03 -9.06 -14.94
CA HIS A 250 -14.01 -10.10 -14.65
C HIS A 250 -14.27 -11.00 -15.87
N GLY A 251 -14.34 -10.41 -17.06
CA GLY A 251 -14.46 -11.12 -18.34
C GLY A 251 -13.33 -12.11 -18.58
N LEU A 252 -12.10 -11.83 -18.14
CA LEU A 252 -10.98 -12.77 -18.17
C LEU A 252 -11.22 -13.96 -17.22
N CYS A 253 -11.78 -13.72 -16.04
CA CYS A 253 -12.14 -14.78 -15.09
C CYS A 253 -13.25 -15.69 -15.65
N LEU A 254 -14.30 -15.09 -16.23
CA LEU A 254 -15.36 -15.83 -16.91
C LEU A 254 -14.84 -16.65 -18.10
N ARG A 255 -13.88 -16.10 -18.85
CA ARG A 255 -13.23 -16.82 -19.94
C ARG A 255 -12.45 -18.03 -19.41
N ALA A 256 -11.65 -17.85 -18.36
CA ALA A 256 -10.91 -18.94 -17.73
C ALA A 256 -11.84 -20.05 -17.22
N GLU A 257 -12.98 -19.69 -16.61
CA GLU A 257 -13.98 -20.66 -16.19
C GLU A 257 -14.60 -21.44 -17.37
N ARG A 258 -14.95 -20.77 -18.47
CA ARG A 258 -15.47 -21.42 -19.69
C ARG A 258 -14.45 -22.37 -20.34
N GLU A 259 -13.17 -22.05 -20.23
CA GLU A 259 -12.06 -22.86 -20.74
C GLU A 259 -11.57 -23.92 -19.73
N ASP A 260 -12.28 -24.10 -18.60
CA ASP A 260 -11.94 -25.04 -17.52
C ASP A 260 -10.52 -24.87 -16.96
N LEU A 261 -10.07 -23.61 -16.88
CA LEU A 261 -8.76 -23.25 -16.32
C LEU A 261 -8.89 -22.94 -14.83
N ASP A 262 -7.93 -23.43 -14.03
CA ASP A 262 -7.89 -23.15 -12.59
C ASP A 262 -7.79 -21.65 -12.29
N LYS A 263 -6.93 -20.96 -13.05
CA LYS A 263 -6.65 -19.54 -12.94
C LYS A 263 -6.61 -18.86 -14.30
N VAL A 264 -6.83 -17.55 -14.34
CA VAL A 264 -6.59 -16.74 -15.53
C VAL A 264 -5.11 -16.85 -15.94
N PRO A 265 -4.79 -17.25 -17.18
CA PRO A 265 -3.42 -17.31 -17.65
C PRO A 265 -2.71 -15.97 -17.55
N ARG A 266 -1.43 -16.00 -17.14
CA ARG A 266 -0.60 -14.80 -16.95
C ARG A 266 -0.51 -13.94 -18.22
N GLU A 267 -0.45 -14.58 -19.38
CA GLU A 267 -0.35 -13.93 -20.68
C GLU A 267 -1.58 -13.07 -20.98
N TRP A 268 -2.78 -13.53 -20.60
CA TRP A 268 -4.00 -12.74 -20.81
C TRP A 268 -4.03 -11.50 -19.90
N LEU A 269 -3.53 -11.63 -18.67
CA LEU A 269 -3.44 -10.52 -17.71
C LEU A 269 -2.40 -9.49 -18.16
N LEU A 270 -1.24 -9.96 -18.63
CA LEU A 270 -0.17 -9.10 -19.17
C LEU A 270 -0.62 -8.38 -20.45
N GLU A 271 -1.30 -9.08 -21.36
CA GLU A 271 -1.87 -8.49 -22.57
C GLU A 271 -2.91 -7.42 -22.22
N ALA A 272 -3.84 -7.72 -21.30
CA ALA A 272 -4.84 -6.76 -20.86
C ALA A 272 -4.24 -5.54 -20.15
N ALA A 273 -3.13 -5.72 -19.42
CA ALA A 273 -2.39 -4.66 -18.74
C ALA A 273 -1.40 -3.91 -19.66
N ASP A 274 -1.18 -4.40 -20.89
CA ASP A 274 -0.14 -3.91 -21.80
C ASP A 274 1.24 -3.86 -21.11
N LEU A 275 1.64 -5.02 -20.59
CA LEU A 275 2.90 -5.25 -19.90
C LEU A 275 3.62 -6.47 -20.48
N ASP A 276 4.94 -6.40 -20.56
CA ASP A 276 5.79 -7.51 -20.99
C ASP A 276 6.54 -8.06 -19.77
N CYS A 277 6.40 -9.37 -19.50
CA CYS A 277 7.12 -10.02 -18.41
C CYS A 277 8.59 -10.32 -18.73
N SER A 278 8.96 -10.31 -20.02
CA SER A 278 10.34 -10.50 -20.48
C SER A 278 11.18 -9.22 -20.37
N ASP A 279 10.55 -8.06 -20.22
CA ASP A 279 11.19 -6.77 -19.98
C ASP A 279 10.89 -6.25 -18.56
N PRO A 280 11.73 -6.52 -17.54
CA PRO A 280 11.59 -5.93 -16.22
C PRO A 280 11.56 -4.39 -16.22
N GLN A 281 12.19 -3.74 -17.22
CA GLN A 281 12.15 -2.29 -17.34
C GLN A 281 10.77 -1.79 -17.79
N ALA A 282 9.95 -2.60 -18.47
CA ALA A 282 8.57 -2.24 -18.80
C ALA A 282 7.73 -2.03 -17.54
N TRP A 283 7.90 -2.90 -16.54
CA TRP A 283 7.24 -2.77 -15.24
C TRP A 283 7.69 -1.53 -14.48
N HIS A 284 9.00 -1.30 -14.45
CA HIS A 284 9.56 -0.11 -13.82
C HIS A 284 9.02 1.18 -14.47
N ARG A 285 9.04 1.27 -15.81
CA ARG A 285 8.44 2.39 -16.56
C ARG A 285 6.94 2.54 -16.28
N ALA A 286 6.21 1.43 -16.15
CA ALA A 286 4.77 1.47 -15.85
C ALA A 286 4.48 1.99 -14.45
N ILE A 287 5.23 1.56 -13.42
CA ILE A 287 5.14 2.11 -12.05
C ILE A 287 5.38 3.61 -12.10
N HIS A 288 6.43 4.02 -12.82
CA HIS A 288 6.77 5.42 -12.99
C HIS A 288 5.64 6.22 -13.63
N ALA A 289 5.06 5.73 -14.73
CA ALA A 289 3.96 6.41 -15.41
C ALA A 289 2.65 6.46 -14.60
N SER A 290 2.48 5.59 -13.59
CA SER A 290 1.28 5.53 -12.74
C SER A 290 1.34 6.44 -11.51
N LEU A 291 2.50 7.00 -11.20
CA LEU A 291 2.67 7.91 -10.06
C LEU A 291 2.34 9.34 -10.47
N GLY A 292 1.32 9.91 -9.82
CA GLY A 292 0.95 11.31 -9.98
C GLY A 292 1.69 12.23 -9.02
N GLN A 293 1.32 13.51 -9.12
CA GLN A 293 1.89 14.60 -8.32
C GLN A 293 1.67 14.39 -6.80
N GLU A 294 0.47 13.97 -6.40
CA GLU A 294 0.12 13.76 -5.00
C GLU A 294 0.81 12.51 -4.42
N GLU A 295 0.96 11.45 -5.21
CA GLU A 295 1.72 10.28 -4.79
C GLU A 295 3.19 10.61 -4.59
N LEU A 296 3.81 11.35 -5.52
CA LEU A 296 5.18 11.83 -5.38
C LEU A 296 5.39 12.62 -4.10
N ARG A 297 4.53 13.62 -3.87
CA ARG A 297 4.55 14.42 -2.64
C ARG A 297 4.47 13.52 -1.42
N THR A 298 3.57 12.54 -1.44
CA THR A 298 3.40 11.61 -0.32
C THR A 298 4.63 10.71 -0.13
N ILE A 299 5.25 10.22 -1.20
CA ILE A 299 6.50 9.44 -1.13
C ILE A 299 7.58 10.27 -0.45
N LEU A 300 7.76 11.53 -0.84
CA LEU A 300 8.74 12.40 -0.19
C LEU A 300 8.49 12.59 1.31
N LEU A 301 7.22 12.71 1.71
CA LEU A 301 6.83 12.81 3.12
C LEU A 301 7.06 11.52 3.91
N LEU A 302 6.94 10.36 3.25
CA LEU A 302 7.20 9.05 3.86
C LEU A 302 8.70 8.78 4.06
N TYR A 303 9.56 9.42 3.28
CA TYR A 303 11.00 9.19 3.31
C TYR A 303 11.82 10.49 3.45
N PRO A 304 11.64 11.27 4.54
CA PRO A 304 12.29 12.58 4.71
C PRO A 304 13.81 12.48 4.80
N ALA A 305 14.34 11.35 5.30
CA ALA A 305 15.78 11.09 5.33
C ALA A 305 16.42 11.14 3.94
N LEU A 306 15.68 10.75 2.89
CA LEU A 306 16.18 10.78 1.51
C LEU A 306 16.42 12.22 1.02
N LEU A 307 15.51 13.14 1.38
CA LEU A 307 15.66 14.56 1.07
C LEU A 307 16.82 15.19 1.85
N LEU A 308 16.99 14.82 3.11
CA LEU A 308 18.10 15.25 3.96
C LEU A 308 19.44 14.80 3.37
N ASP A 309 19.61 13.50 3.12
CA ASP A 309 20.85 12.93 2.58
C ASP A 309 21.22 13.55 1.23
N THR A 310 20.21 13.78 0.38
CA THR A 310 20.41 14.44 -0.92
C THR A 310 20.88 15.88 -0.73
N ALA A 311 20.22 16.65 0.14
CA ALA A 311 20.60 18.03 0.42
C ALA A 311 22.01 18.12 1.03
N GLU A 312 22.37 17.24 1.97
CA GLU A 312 23.71 17.21 2.55
C GLU A 312 24.79 16.95 1.49
N ARG A 313 24.55 16.01 0.56
CA ARG A 313 25.48 15.71 -0.54
C ARG A 313 25.64 16.88 -1.51
N LEU A 314 24.56 17.60 -1.81
CA LEU A 314 24.61 18.75 -2.72
C LEU A 314 25.28 19.97 -2.11
N PHE A 315 25.04 20.23 -0.82
CA PHE A 315 25.46 21.48 -0.17
C PHE A 315 26.71 21.33 0.72
N GLY A 316 27.24 20.12 0.89
CA GLY A 316 28.53 19.89 1.55
C GLY A 316 28.55 20.19 3.05
N GLY A 317 27.40 20.06 3.74
CA GLY A 317 27.25 20.35 5.17
C GLY A 317 26.04 19.63 5.78
N THR A 318 25.89 19.73 7.11
CA THR A 318 24.69 19.24 7.82
C THR A 318 23.51 20.16 7.52
N CYS A 319 22.48 19.62 6.86
CA CYS A 319 21.28 20.34 6.47
C CYS A 319 20.12 19.92 7.39
N SER A 320 19.26 20.85 7.78
CA SER A 320 17.96 20.49 8.36
C SER A 320 16.84 20.84 7.38
N VAL A 321 16.01 19.85 7.04
CA VAL A 321 14.85 20.03 6.15
C VAL A 321 13.62 20.22 7.03
N GLY A 322 13.01 21.41 6.96
CA GLY A 322 11.64 21.63 7.40
C GLY A 322 10.69 21.47 6.22
N ILE A 323 9.69 20.62 6.35
CA ILE A 323 8.63 20.52 5.35
C ILE A 323 7.48 21.42 5.82
N ASP A 324 7.40 22.64 5.28
CA ASP A 324 6.28 23.55 5.56
C ASP A 324 5.17 23.32 4.53
N LEU A 325 4.15 22.56 4.93
CA LEU A 325 2.96 22.33 4.12
C LEU A 325 1.90 23.44 4.30
N SER A 326 2.13 24.43 5.17
CA SER A 326 1.14 25.40 5.66
C SER A 326 1.22 26.80 5.03
N GLY A 327 2.22 27.06 4.19
CA GLY A 327 2.18 28.14 3.22
C GLY A 327 2.06 29.56 3.79
N THR A 328 2.78 29.94 4.86
CA THR A 328 2.98 31.36 5.20
C THR A 328 4.30 31.63 5.95
N SER A 329 5.24 32.38 5.32
CA SER A 329 6.42 33.10 5.90
C SER A 329 7.80 32.39 6.03
N PRO A 330 8.94 33.13 6.07
CA PRO A 330 10.03 32.91 5.09
C PRO A 330 11.33 32.31 5.64
N LEU A 331 11.71 31.20 5.00
CA LEU A 331 12.98 30.95 4.30
C LEU A 331 12.67 29.71 3.42
N ARG A 332 12.16 29.94 2.21
CA ARG A 332 11.68 28.88 1.31
C ARG A 332 12.84 28.37 0.48
N ALA A 333 13.24 27.11 0.66
CA ALA A 333 13.95 26.41 -0.40
C ALA A 333 12.92 25.56 -1.12
N SER A 334 12.28 26.07 -2.17
CA SER A 334 11.34 25.26 -2.93
C SER A 334 12.10 24.12 -3.58
N VAL A 335 11.62 22.91 -3.33
CA VAL A 335 12.08 21.73 -4.05
C VAL A 335 11.09 21.51 -5.17
N ALA A 336 11.50 21.83 -6.39
CA ALA A 336 10.74 21.51 -7.58
C ALA A 336 11.14 20.10 -8.00
N LEU A 337 10.20 19.15 -8.00
CA LEU A 337 10.46 17.85 -8.60
C LEU A 337 10.11 17.90 -10.08
N PHE A 338 11.02 17.45 -10.93
CA PHE A 338 10.77 17.32 -12.37
C PHE A 338 10.50 15.85 -12.70
N TRP A 339 9.33 15.56 -13.27
CA TRP A 339 9.02 14.22 -13.77
C TRP A 339 8.24 14.32 -15.09
N SER A 340 8.85 13.86 -16.18
CA SER A 340 8.19 13.61 -17.48
C SER A 340 7.22 14.70 -17.92
N GLU A 341 7.76 15.88 -18.24
CA GLU A 341 7.05 17.09 -18.72
C GLU A 341 6.09 17.78 -17.73
N ALA A 342 5.92 17.25 -16.50
CA ALA A 342 5.15 17.90 -15.44
C ALA A 342 6.06 18.51 -14.35
N GLU A 343 5.73 19.72 -13.90
CA GLU A 343 6.42 20.44 -12.82
C GLU A 343 5.60 20.34 -11.53
N LEU A 344 6.18 19.74 -10.48
CA LEU A 344 5.63 19.77 -9.13
C LEU A 344 6.45 20.74 -8.28
N GLU A 345 5.86 21.88 -7.94
CA GLU A 345 6.46 22.81 -6.99
C GLU A 345 6.08 22.41 -5.55
N LEU A 346 7.05 21.92 -4.77
CA LEU A 346 6.89 21.74 -3.34
C LEU A 346 7.60 22.89 -2.62
N GLY A 347 6.83 23.66 -1.84
CA GLY A 347 7.41 24.55 -0.83
C GLY A 347 8.06 23.70 0.25
N LEU A 348 9.38 23.49 0.16
CA LEU A 348 10.17 23.03 1.28
C LEU A 348 10.84 24.24 1.93
N SER A 349 11.13 24.16 3.22
CA SER A 349 11.92 25.16 3.93
C SER A 349 13.16 24.46 4.44
N LEU A 350 14.25 24.54 3.67
CA LEU A 350 15.55 24.04 4.12
C LEU A 350 16.15 25.09 5.05
N THR A 351 16.35 24.74 6.32
CA THR A 351 17.15 25.54 7.24
C THR A 351 18.55 24.96 7.28
N LEU A 352 19.51 25.64 6.65
CA LEU A 352 20.92 25.29 6.74
C LEU A 352 21.47 25.74 8.09
N GLN A 353 21.77 24.81 8.99
CA GLN A 353 22.58 25.12 10.17
C GLN A 353 24.05 24.99 9.79
N GLY A 354 24.68 26.13 9.48
CA GLY A 354 26.11 26.18 9.28
C GLY A 354 26.83 25.60 10.49
N LYS A 355 27.63 24.55 10.31
CA LYS A 355 28.71 24.27 11.25
C LYS A 355 29.57 25.53 11.24
N ASN A 356 29.63 26.22 12.38
CA ASN A 356 30.68 27.21 12.62
C ASN A 356 32.01 26.50 12.35
N SER A 357 32.57 26.74 11.16
CA SER A 357 33.88 26.24 10.79
C SER A 357 34.88 27.17 11.48
N PRO A 358 35.70 26.70 12.45
CA PRO A 358 36.87 27.46 12.84
C PRO A 358 37.87 27.44 11.67
N ALA A 359 38.64 28.52 11.58
CA ALA A 359 39.49 28.90 10.47
C ALA A 359 40.38 27.78 9.87
N ARG A 360 40.64 27.94 8.57
CA ARG A 360 41.71 27.28 7.78
C ARG A 360 43.01 27.11 8.56
N GLU A 361 43.63 25.94 8.45
CA GLU A 361 45.10 25.83 8.33
C GLU A 361 45.50 24.54 7.58
N ASP A 362 46.47 24.70 6.69
CA ASP A 362 47.29 23.71 5.98
C ASP A 362 46.68 22.78 4.91
N LEU A 363 46.79 23.25 3.66
CA LEU A 363 46.93 22.40 2.48
C LEU A 363 48.42 22.31 2.10
N ALA A 364 49.02 21.13 2.31
CA ALA A 364 50.13 20.62 1.50
C ALA A 364 50.12 19.07 1.52
N PRO A 365 50.64 18.41 0.47
CA PRO A 365 49.90 17.33 -0.20
C PRO A 365 50.54 15.94 -0.05
N LEU A 366 49.75 14.88 -0.23
CA LEU A 366 50.17 13.53 -0.66
C LEU A 366 48.90 12.76 -1.06
N ALA A 367 48.64 12.52 -2.34
CA ALA A 367 49.18 11.44 -3.17
C ALA A 367 48.70 10.03 -2.79
N ARG A 368 48.01 9.41 -3.76
CA ARG A 368 47.63 8.00 -3.96
C ARG A 368 46.42 7.48 -3.16
N ARG A 369 45.25 7.46 -3.80
CA ARG A 369 44.77 6.35 -4.65
C ARG A 369 43.77 6.87 -5.66
#